data_AF-A0A7C9BSW7-F1
#
_entry.id   AF-A0A7C9BSW7-F1
#
_cell.length_a   1.000
_cell.length_b   1.000
_cell.length_c   1.000
_cell.angle_alpha   90.00
_cell.angle_beta   90.00
_cell.angle_gamma   90.00
#
_symmetry.space_group_name_H-M   'P 1'
#
loop_
_entity.id
_entity.type
_entity.pdbx_description
1 polymer ?
#
loop_
_entity_poly.entity_id
_entity_poly.type
_entity_poly.pdbx_seq_one_letter_code
_entity_poly.pdbx_strand_id
1 'polypeptide(L)'
;MSSSWVSQAASEVGDYLWSGATTVGDTVVGAVAGEFSQKRNTGAIIIDAVISMFPVAGEITAARDAIAITLRMCDDPKVRDDGWEWVALVLCLVAVVPVVGGLLKGIGKLLMRAVSKSEDLVKLCQEILALIRKAGFGNAVEWLRQLDFNKYQFVVRNAFGMMLDRIGKALNFILNRLGSVIPARVASYIRKLLPMLEELRKLGDTQIALAFKDLMRLLERVRGHLVEGTWADVKVGGGTTRTMTEEARLAHLAEETKSLGHKPMTKEDYVHKEGWPDLREFKVGEAIGTFSVKTPIKAITRTPGEVMIRVVDSRRLDKPWTIPGKFWADKLAPNGFWWRIRSAIKHAWSMNGSYAKMKVPTREAMEKLGIKVPDDWDGMRLWEGRIAEQWDDEGAEATMRLLVGGDLQYFVDFMHESNAPVAEWIKTQVKAQRTNWTDVRLPDQAEARALFLAERERSDKIRQEGYARRALADGGKQSTEEQNQ
;
A
#
# COMPACT_ATOMS: atom_id res chain seq x y z
N MET A 1 25.85 0.82 -12.52
CA MET A 1 24.85 1.74 -11.93
C MET A 1 25.62 2.90 -11.31
N SER A 2 25.50 4.10 -11.89
CA SER A 2 26.39 5.25 -11.68
C SER A 2 26.26 5.89 -10.29
N SER A 3 27.34 6.48 -9.80
CA SER A 3 27.49 7.19 -8.52
C SER A 3 26.56 8.41 -8.32
N SER A 4 25.85 8.87 -9.35
CA SER A 4 25.07 10.12 -9.29
C SER A 4 23.72 10.00 -8.58
N TRP A 5 23.09 8.82 -8.56
CA TRP A 5 21.79 8.68 -7.89
C TRP A 5 21.91 8.64 -6.36
N VAL A 6 23.03 8.10 -5.85
CA VAL A 6 23.31 8.03 -4.41
C VAL A 6 23.63 9.42 -3.85
N SER A 7 24.38 10.24 -4.59
CA SER A 7 24.65 11.62 -4.19
C SER A 7 23.39 12.50 -4.23
N GLN A 8 22.53 12.28 -5.22
CA GLN A 8 21.29 13.02 -5.38
C GLN A 8 20.27 12.67 -4.27
N ALA A 9 20.12 11.39 -3.93
CA ALA A 9 19.30 10.97 -2.80
C ALA A 9 19.81 11.51 -1.45
N ALA A 10 21.14 11.58 -1.27
CA ALA A 10 21.74 12.15 -0.06
C ALA A 10 21.50 13.68 0.04
N SER A 11 21.56 14.41 -1.08
CA SER A 11 21.26 15.84 -1.15
C SER A 11 19.77 16.13 -0.89
N GLU A 12 18.88 15.39 -1.54
CA GLU A 12 17.43 15.56 -1.40
C GLU A 12 16.93 15.27 0.02
N VAL A 13 17.51 14.27 0.69
CA VAL A 13 17.30 14.02 2.12
C VAL A 13 17.82 15.18 2.97
N GLY A 14 18.99 15.72 2.62
CA GLY A 14 19.59 16.88 3.29
C GLY A 14 18.68 18.12 3.23
N ASP A 15 18.14 18.41 2.04
CA ASP A 15 17.32 19.59 1.74
C ASP A 15 15.89 19.48 2.26
N TYR A 16 15.29 18.29 2.19
CA TYR A 16 13.98 17.99 2.80
C TYR A 16 14.02 18.14 4.33
N LEU A 17 15.15 17.77 4.93
CA LEU A 17 15.44 18.00 6.36
C LEU A 17 15.97 19.41 6.66
N TRP A 18 15.96 20.35 5.72
CA TRP A 18 16.40 21.74 5.95
C TRP A 18 15.26 22.75 5.78
N SER A 19 14.35 22.51 4.83
CA SER A 19 13.27 23.44 4.48
C SER A 19 12.28 23.75 5.62
N GLY A 20 12.12 22.87 6.61
CA GLY A 20 11.25 23.11 7.76
C GLY A 20 11.91 23.83 8.96
N ALA A 21 13.24 23.99 8.99
CA ALA A 21 13.97 24.38 10.21
C ALA A 21 13.91 25.88 10.49
N THR A 22 13.88 26.71 9.44
CA THR A 22 13.97 28.18 9.56
C THR A 22 12.68 28.81 10.08
N THR A 23 11.53 28.17 9.85
CA THR A 23 10.20 28.66 10.29
C THR A 23 9.84 28.25 11.72
N VAL A 24 10.53 27.25 12.28
CA VAL A 24 10.25 26.65 13.60
C VAL A 24 11.09 27.29 14.73
N GLY A 25 12.16 28.02 14.38
CA GLY A 25 13.16 28.52 15.33
C GLY A 25 12.63 29.41 16.45
N ASP A 26 11.77 30.37 16.16
CA ASP A 26 11.30 31.35 17.16
C ASP A 26 10.25 30.76 18.12
N THR A 27 9.42 29.83 17.64
CA THR A 27 8.39 29.13 18.44
C THR A 27 9.02 28.07 19.37
N VAL A 28 10.08 27.41 18.91
CA VAL A 28 10.81 26.40 19.69
C VAL A 28 11.61 27.02 20.83
N VAL A 29 12.16 28.22 20.64
CA VAL A 29 12.87 28.96 21.69
C VAL A 29 11.98 29.20 22.92
N GLY A 30 10.72 29.59 22.72
CA GLY A 30 9.77 29.80 23.83
C GLY A 30 9.36 28.51 24.54
N ALA A 31 9.13 27.43 23.79
CA ALA A 31 8.74 26.13 24.34
C ALA A 31 9.89 25.48 25.15
N VAL A 32 11.11 25.51 24.62
CA VAL A 32 12.30 24.93 25.24
C VAL A 32 12.68 25.67 26.53
N ALA A 33 12.62 27.01 26.54
CA ALA A 33 12.85 27.79 27.76
C ALA A 33 11.83 27.46 28.87
N GLY A 34 10.57 27.22 28.51
CA GLY A 34 9.52 26.80 29.45
C GLY A 34 9.77 25.44 30.10
N GLU A 35 10.19 24.44 29.30
CA GLU A 35 10.48 23.08 29.77
C GLU A 35 11.70 23.01 30.72
N PHE A 36 12.72 23.84 30.51
CA PHE A 36 13.88 23.90 31.41
C PHE A 36 13.56 24.42 32.82
N SER A 37 12.45 25.15 33.00
CA SER A 37 12.03 25.65 34.32
C SER A 37 11.32 24.59 35.17
N GLN A 38 10.73 23.56 34.54
CA GLN A 38 10.03 22.48 35.24
C GLN A 38 11.03 21.36 35.62
N LYS A 39 10.89 20.79 36.83
CA LYS A 39 11.86 19.89 37.50
C LYS A 39 12.04 18.49 36.83
N ARG A 40 12.36 18.40 35.54
CA ARG A 40 12.70 17.13 34.84
C ARG A 40 14.20 16.79 34.92
N ASN A 41 14.53 15.52 34.63
CA ASN A 41 15.89 15.01 34.45
C ASN A 41 16.60 15.78 33.31
N THR A 42 17.81 16.31 33.57
CA THR A 42 18.55 17.20 32.65
C THR A 42 18.81 16.58 31.27
N GLY A 43 19.11 15.27 31.20
CA GLY A 43 19.35 14.58 29.93
C GLY A 43 18.09 14.49 29.05
N ALA A 44 16.93 14.24 29.65
CA ALA A 44 15.66 14.12 28.92
C ALA A 44 15.22 15.46 28.30
N ILE A 45 15.37 16.56 29.04
CA ILE A 45 15.02 17.90 28.53
C ILE A 45 15.91 18.28 27.33
N ILE A 46 17.20 17.93 27.38
CA ILE A 46 18.13 18.21 26.28
C ILE A 46 17.82 17.34 25.06
N ILE A 47 17.45 16.08 25.26
CA ILE A 47 16.99 15.20 24.17
C ILE A 47 15.75 15.81 23.50
N ASP A 48 14.73 16.19 24.26
CA ASP A 48 13.50 16.76 23.73
C ASP A 48 13.74 18.13 23.05
N ALA A 49 14.60 18.98 23.62
CA ALA A 49 15.01 20.24 23.03
C ALA A 49 15.78 20.06 21.70
N VAL A 50 16.73 19.12 21.65
CA VAL A 50 17.47 18.80 20.42
C VAL A 50 16.50 18.28 19.37
N ILE A 51 15.59 17.35 19.69
CA ILE A 51 14.59 16.81 18.77
C ILE A 51 13.70 17.91 18.18
N SER A 52 13.26 18.87 19.01
CA SER A 52 12.40 19.97 18.57
C SER A 52 13.04 20.91 17.54
N MET A 53 14.38 20.92 17.45
CA MET A 53 15.15 21.74 16.49
C MET A 53 15.43 21.01 15.16
N PHE A 54 14.92 19.80 14.96
CA PHE A 54 14.94 19.11 13.67
C PHE A 54 13.63 19.33 12.93
N PRO A 55 13.64 19.76 11.65
CA PRO A 55 12.43 19.79 10.84
C PRO A 55 12.00 18.37 10.53
N VAL A 56 10.80 18.05 10.97
CA VAL A 56 10.28 16.69 10.97
C VAL A 56 9.70 16.37 9.60
N ALA A 57 10.40 15.55 8.83
CA ALA A 57 10.01 15.22 7.49
C ALA A 57 10.32 13.72 7.22
N GLY A 58 9.31 12.94 6.85
CA GLY A 58 9.42 11.56 6.35
C GLY A 58 9.12 10.45 7.37
N GLU A 59 9.96 10.28 8.41
CA GLU A 59 9.80 9.25 9.45
C GLU A 59 10.29 9.75 10.83
N ILE A 60 9.42 10.50 11.52
CA ILE A 60 9.67 11.19 12.81
C ILE A 60 10.34 10.28 13.85
N THR A 61 9.87 9.04 13.92
CA THR A 61 10.28 8.07 14.94
C THR A 61 11.74 7.62 14.74
N ALA A 62 12.19 7.42 13.49
CA ALA A 62 13.53 6.93 13.23
C ALA A 62 14.61 7.98 13.51
N ALA A 63 14.36 9.24 13.17
CA ALA A 63 15.25 10.35 13.51
C ALA A 63 15.33 10.55 15.03
N ARG A 64 14.19 10.47 15.72
CA ARG A 64 14.13 10.54 17.20
C ARG A 64 14.94 9.41 17.85
N ASP A 65 14.76 8.17 17.39
CA ASP A 65 15.50 7.01 17.89
C ASP A 65 17.02 7.20 17.70
N ALA A 66 17.45 7.65 16.52
CA ALA A 66 18.87 7.85 16.20
C ALA A 66 19.52 8.93 17.08
N ILE A 67 18.83 10.06 17.30
CA ILE A 67 19.30 11.12 18.20
C ILE A 67 19.39 10.61 19.63
N ALA A 68 18.38 9.87 20.11
CA ALA A 68 18.36 9.32 21.45
C ALA A 68 19.52 8.33 21.68
N ILE A 69 19.75 7.40 20.74
CA ILE A 69 20.88 6.46 20.80
C ILE A 69 22.21 7.21 20.81
N THR A 70 22.38 8.18 19.91
CA THR A 70 23.62 8.98 19.82
C THR A 70 23.92 9.71 21.12
N LEU A 71 22.92 10.36 21.72
CA LEU A 71 23.10 11.09 22.98
C LEU A 71 23.39 10.14 24.15
N ARG A 72 22.79 8.95 24.18
CA ARG A 72 23.15 7.91 25.18
C ARG A 72 24.60 7.42 25.00
N MET A 73 25.06 7.23 23.77
CA MET A 73 26.45 6.85 23.49
C MET A 73 27.44 7.96 23.87
N CYS A 74 27.04 9.24 23.81
CA CYS A 74 27.86 10.33 24.33
C CYS A 74 27.94 10.33 25.86
N ASP A 75 26.90 9.86 26.56
CA ASP A 75 26.79 9.92 28.01
C ASP A 75 27.38 8.68 28.71
N ASP A 76 27.27 7.50 28.08
CA ASP A 76 27.75 6.23 28.63
C ASP A 76 28.75 5.52 27.69
N PRO A 77 30.05 5.44 28.08
CA PRO A 77 31.06 4.69 27.34
C PRO A 77 30.70 3.21 27.12
N LYS A 78 29.97 2.57 28.05
CA LYS A 78 29.57 1.16 27.89
C LYS A 78 28.58 0.99 26.74
N VAL A 79 27.66 1.92 26.58
CA VAL A 79 26.69 1.95 25.48
C VAL A 79 27.41 2.24 24.16
N ARG A 80 28.41 3.13 24.19
CA ARG A 80 29.25 3.45 23.04
C ARG A 80 30.14 2.29 22.60
N ASP A 81 30.59 1.44 23.52
CA ASP A 81 31.47 0.31 23.20
C ASP A 81 30.66 -0.96 22.84
N ASP A 82 29.33 -0.94 23.01
CA ASP A 82 28.45 -2.04 22.62
C ASP A 82 28.12 -2.01 21.11
N GLY A 83 28.62 -3.01 20.38
CA GLY A 83 28.37 -3.18 18.95
C GLY A 83 26.88 -3.26 18.59
N TRP A 84 26.00 -3.74 19.47
CA TRP A 84 24.57 -3.83 19.19
C TRP A 84 23.84 -2.49 19.22
N GLU A 85 24.33 -1.54 20.02
CA GLU A 85 23.84 -0.16 19.99
C GLU A 85 24.23 0.53 18.67
N TRP A 86 25.39 0.20 18.11
CA TRP A 86 25.76 0.63 16.75
C TRP A 86 24.90 -0.01 15.66
N VAL A 87 24.53 -1.28 15.80
CA VAL A 87 23.55 -1.92 14.89
C VAL A 87 22.19 -1.23 14.99
N ALA A 88 21.70 -0.94 16.20
CA ALA A 88 20.45 -0.21 16.41
C ALA A 88 20.48 1.19 15.79
N LEU A 89 21.61 1.90 15.92
CA LEU A 89 21.83 3.19 15.30
C LEU A 89 21.82 3.10 13.77
N VAL A 90 22.54 2.14 13.18
CA VAL A 90 22.54 1.88 11.73
C VAL A 90 21.13 1.61 11.22
N LEU A 91 20.33 0.79 11.92
CA LEU A 91 18.95 0.51 11.51
C LEU A 91 18.05 1.76 11.55
N CYS A 92 18.28 2.69 12.47
CA CYS A 92 17.57 3.96 12.50
C CYS A 92 18.00 4.88 11.35
N LEU A 93 19.28 4.90 11.00
CA LEU A 93 19.81 5.71 9.91
C LEU A 93 19.47 5.15 8.52
N VAL A 94 19.37 3.83 8.36
CA VAL A 94 18.91 3.18 7.12
C VAL A 94 17.46 3.59 6.78
N ALA A 95 16.63 3.84 7.80
CA ALA A 95 15.25 4.29 7.59
C ALA A 95 15.11 5.67 6.95
N VAL A 96 16.18 6.47 6.95
CA VAL A 96 16.22 7.79 6.33
C VAL A 96 16.24 7.70 4.79
N VAL A 97 16.52 6.53 4.21
CA VAL A 97 16.49 6.31 2.76
C VAL A 97 15.03 6.25 2.26
N PRO A 98 14.57 7.17 1.40
CA PRO A 98 13.19 7.19 0.90
C PRO A 98 12.81 5.87 0.21
N VAL A 99 11.54 5.47 0.35
CA VAL A 99 10.91 4.30 -0.31
C VAL A 99 11.33 2.91 0.20
N VAL A 100 12.58 2.70 0.62
CA VAL A 100 13.10 1.36 1.02
C VAL A 100 13.55 1.29 2.49
N GLY A 101 13.80 2.43 3.14
CA GLY A 101 14.37 2.51 4.49
C GLY A 101 13.52 1.87 5.59
N GLY A 102 12.21 2.11 5.61
CA GLY A 102 11.30 1.54 6.60
C GLY A 102 11.23 0.01 6.56
N LEU A 103 11.27 -0.58 5.36
CA LEU A 103 11.35 -2.04 5.20
C LEU A 103 12.68 -2.57 5.73
N LEU A 104 13.81 -1.96 5.32
CA LEU A 104 15.14 -2.41 5.73
C LEU A 104 15.32 -2.33 7.25
N LYS A 105 14.80 -1.28 7.90
CA LYS A 105 14.73 -1.18 9.37
C LYS A 105 13.88 -2.29 9.95
N GLY A 106 12.72 -2.60 9.37
CA GLY A 106 11.84 -3.68 9.81
C GLY A 106 12.51 -5.06 9.72
N ILE A 107 13.16 -5.37 8.61
CA ILE A 107 13.91 -6.63 8.42
C ILE A 107 15.07 -6.69 9.42
N GLY A 108 15.84 -5.61 9.55
CA GLY A 108 16.94 -5.54 10.49
C GLY A 108 16.50 -5.76 11.95
N LYS A 109 15.34 -5.22 12.36
CA LYS A 109 14.77 -5.48 13.68
C LYS A 109 14.40 -6.95 13.89
N LEU A 110 13.89 -7.62 12.85
CA LEU A 110 13.65 -9.07 12.92
C LEU A 110 14.97 -9.84 13.00
N LEU A 111 15.98 -9.49 12.19
CA LEU A 111 17.30 -10.11 12.26
C LEU A 111 17.93 -10.01 13.65
N MET A 112 17.71 -8.93 14.38
CA MET A 112 18.19 -8.79 15.78
C MET A 112 17.66 -9.88 16.71
N ARG A 113 16.49 -10.48 16.43
CA ARG A 113 16.00 -11.63 17.22
C ARG A 113 16.86 -12.87 17.04
N ALA A 114 17.50 -13.03 15.87
CA ALA A 114 18.42 -14.14 15.61
C ALA A 114 19.69 -14.08 16.48
N VAL A 115 19.97 -12.97 17.18
CA VAL A 115 21.05 -12.92 18.19
C VAL A 115 20.79 -13.93 19.30
N SER A 116 19.51 -14.12 19.68
CA SER A 116 19.14 -15.11 20.68
C SER A 116 19.39 -16.53 20.16
N LYS A 117 20.03 -17.37 20.98
CA LYS A 117 20.27 -18.78 20.67
C LYS A 117 18.97 -19.62 20.70
N SER A 118 17.93 -19.15 21.37
CA SER A 118 16.64 -19.83 21.49
C SER A 118 15.63 -19.46 20.38
N GLU A 119 16.01 -18.54 19.48
CA GLU A 119 15.11 -18.07 18.43
C GLU A 119 14.86 -19.16 17.40
N ASP A 120 13.59 -19.35 17.03
CA ASP A 120 13.22 -20.21 15.91
C ASP A 120 13.53 -19.49 14.58
N LEU A 121 14.67 -19.84 13.99
CA LEU A 121 15.17 -19.20 12.78
C LEU A 121 14.31 -19.51 11.55
N VAL A 122 13.57 -20.62 11.53
CA VAL A 122 12.63 -20.95 10.46
C VAL A 122 11.42 -20.03 10.54
N LYS A 123 10.83 -19.89 11.73
CA LYS A 123 9.72 -18.96 11.97
C LYS A 123 10.14 -17.52 11.73
N LEU A 124 11.33 -17.12 12.18
CA LEU A 124 11.86 -15.78 11.94
C LEU A 124 12.05 -15.49 10.44
N CYS A 125 12.54 -16.48 9.69
CA CYS A 125 12.65 -16.39 8.23
C CYS A 125 11.27 -16.19 7.58
N GLN A 126 10.25 -16.94 8.02
CA GLN A 126 8.87 -16.77 7.55
C GLN A 126 8.31 -15.38 7.86
N GLU A 127 8.60 -14.83 9.05
CA GLU A 127 8.19 -13.47 9.43
C GLU A 127 8.88 -12.40 8.58
N ILE A 128 10.17 -12.57 8.28
CA ILE A 128 10.93 -11.68 7.37
C ILE A 128 10.37 -11.76 5.95
N LEU A 129 10.09 -12.98 5.46
CA LEU A 129 9.46 -13.17 4.15
C LEU A 129 8.07 -12.55 4.11
N ALA A 130 7.26 -12.66 5.17
CA ALA A 130 5.96 -12.01 5.27
C ALA A 130 6.08 -10.49 5.25
N LEU A 131 7.09 -9.92 5.92
CA LEU A 131 7.37 -8.49 5.89
C LEU A 131 7.80 -8.01 4.50
N ILE A 132 8.66 -8.76 3.80
CA ILE A 132 9.08 -8.46 2.41
C ILE A 132 7.88 -8.57 1.45
N ARG A 133 7.02 -9.57 1.63
CA ARG A 133 5.77 -9.73 0.86
C ARG A 133 4.85 -8.53 1.05
N LYS A 134 4.62 -8.13 2.30
CA LYS A 134 3.85 -6.93 2.68
C LYS A 134 4.40 -5.64 2.07
N ALA A 135 5.72 -5.59 1.83
CA ALA A 135 6.38 -4.41 1.27
C ALA A 135 6.47 -4.39 -0.26
N GLY A 136 6.12 -5.49 -0.94
CA GLY A 136 5.88 -5.48 -2.39
C GLY A 136 7.06 -5.60 -3.31
N PHE A 137 8.16 -6.16 -2.81
CA PHE A 137 9.40 -6.27 -3.56
C PHE A 137 9.50 -7.50 -4.49
N GLY A 138 8.37 -7.98 -5.03
CA GLY A 138 8.37 -9.13 -5.94
C GLY A 138 8.55 -10.46 -5.22
N ASN A 139 9.40 -11.34 -5.79
CA ASN A 139 9.71 -12.63 -5.16
C ASN A 139 10.44 -12.41 -3.85
N ALA A 140 9.73 -12.51 -2.72
CA ALA A 140 10.28 -12.24 -1.40
C ALA A 140 11.49 -13.12 -1.04
N VAL A 141 11.55 -14.35 -1.56
CA VAL A 141 12.70 -15.25 -1.36
C VAL A 141 13.91 -14.76 -2.14
N GLU A 142 13.71 -14.37 -3.39
CA GLU A 142 14.79 -13.85 -4.25
C GLU A 142 15.26 -12.47 -3.78
N TRP A 143 14.34 -11.61 -3.36
CA TRP A 143 14.67 -10.33 -2.75
C TRP A 143 15.42 -10.52 -1.44
N LEU A 144 14.96 -11.43 -0.56
CA LEU A 144 15.68 -11.78 0.66
C LEU A 144 17.05 -12.37 0.33
N ARG A 145 17.26 -13.05 -0.81
CA ARG A 145 18.57 -13.56 -1.27
C ARG A 145 19.47 -12.46 -1.82
N GLN A 146 18.92 -11.43 -2.46
CA GLN A 146 19.66 -10.32 -3.06
C GLN A 146 19.89 -9.14 -2.10
N LEU A 147 19.20 -9.11 -0.95
CA LEU A 147 19.35 -8.10 0.08
C LEU A 147 20.81 -7.98 0.52
N ASP A 148 21.37 -6.80 0.44
CA ASP A 148 22.73 -6.57 0.90
C ASP A 148 22.77 -5.22 1.58
N PHE A 149 22.86 -5.25 2.91
CA PHE A 149 22.89 -4.04 3.71
C PHE A 149 24.14 -3.20 3.40
N ASN A 150 25.25 -3.81 2.96
CA ASN A 150 26.48 -3.07 2.66
C ASN A 150 26.30 -2.02 1.56
N LYS A 151 25.30 -2.19 0.67
CA LYS A 151 24.94 -1.20 -0.37
C LYS A 151 24.56 0.16 0.21
N TYR A 152 24.12 0.21 1.47
CA TYR A 152 23.65 1.42 2.15
C TYR A 152 24.70 2.04 3.07
N GLN A 153 25.87 1.42 3.22
CA GLN A 153 26.89 1.84 4.19
C GLN A 153 27.37 3.28 3.95
N PHE A 154 27.58 3.67 2.68
CA PHE A 154 27.99 5.03 2.33
C PHE A 154 26.94 6.07 2.72
N VAL A 155 25.66 5.80 2.39
CA VAL A 155 24.55 6.71 2.71
C VAL A 155 24.37 6.84 4.22
N VAL A 156 24.48 5.73 4.97
CA VAL A 156 24.37 5.72 6.43
C VAL A 156 25.52 6.48 7.09
N ARG A 157 26.76 6.36 6.59
CA ARG A 157 27.90 7.15 7.10
C ARG A 157 27.67 8.65 6.90
N ASN A 158 27.20 9.05 5.72
CA ASN A 158 26.90 10.45 5.45
C ASN A 158 25.74 10.95 6.34
N ALA A 159 24.69 10.14 6.51
CA ALA A 159 23.56 10.46 7.39
C ALA A 159 24.01 10.59 8.85
N PHE A 160 24.90 9.72 9.32
CA PHE A 160 25.49 9.79 10.66
C PHE A 160 26.28 11.10 10.84
N GLY A 161 27.17 11.45 9.91
CA GLY A 161 27.94 12.68 9.96
C GLY A 161 27.05 13.93 10.00
N MET A 162 26.05 13.99 9.11
CA MET A 162 25.07 15.08 9.05
C MET A 162 24.24 15.18 10.34
N MET A 163 23.86 14.04 10.94
CA MET A 163 23.15 14.01 12.20
C MET A 163 24.02 14.55 13.34
N LEU A 164 25.28 14.13 13.45
CA LEU A 164 26.22 14.66 14.45
C LEU A 164 26.41 16.17 14.30
N ASP A 165 26.57 16.67 13.07
CA ASP A 165 26.66 18.11 12.80
C ASP A 165 25.42 18.87 13.25
N ARG A 166 24.23 18.31 13.00
CA ARG A 166 22.96 18.92 13.40
C ARG A 166 22.79 18.93 14.91
N ILE A 167 23.10 17.82 15.60
CA ILE A 167 23.09 17.79 17.07
C ILE A 167 24.07 18.83 17.61
N GLY A 168 25.30 18.87 17.10
CA GLY A 168 26.31 19.86 17.51
C GLY A 168 25.86 21.31 17.29
N LYS A 169 25.24 21.62 16.14
CA LYS A 169 24.66 22.94 15.85
C LYS A 169 23.53 23.29 16.81
N ALA A 170 22.62 22.36 17.09
CA ALA A 170 21.51 22.56 18.03
C ALA A 170 22.01 22.81 19.46
N LEU A 171 22.96 22.00 19.94
CA LEU A 171 23.58 22.16 21.25
C LEU A 171 24.31 23.52 21.38
N ASN A 172 25.05 23.94 20.36
CA ASN A 172 25.69 25.26 20.33
C ASN A 172 24.67 26.40 20.25
N PHE A 173 23.57 26.22 19.51
CA PHE A 173 22.47 27.18 19.48
C PHE A 173 21.86 27.37 20.88
N ILE A 174 21.59 26.27 21.59
CA ILE A 174 21.07 26.32 22.96
C ILE A 174 22.06 27.06 23.88
N LEU A 175 23.36 26.76 23.82
CA LEU A 175 24.36 27.47 24.64
C LEU A 175 24.46 28.96 24.30
N ASN A 176 24.44 29.31 23.02
CA ASN A 176 24.69 30.68 22.56
C ASN A 176 23.46 31.59 22.63
N ARG A 177 22.26 31.04 22.44
CA ARG A 177 21.00 31.82 22.45
C ARG A 177 20.23 31.72 23.75
N LEU A 178 20.33 30.58 24.44
CA LEU A 178 19.57 30.30 25.68
C LEU A 178 20.47 30.18 26.92
N GLY A 179 21.79 30.38 26.77
CA GLY A 179 22.77 30.20 27.85
C GLY A 179 22.51 31.04 29.11
N SER A 180 21.85 32.20 28.97
CA SER A 180 21.45 33.06 30.08
C SER A 180 20.17 32.62 30.79
N VAL A 181 19.38 31.74 30.16
CA VAL A 181 18.04 31.31 30.62
C VAL A 181 18.07 29.86 31.14
N ILE A 182 18.99 29.02 30.65
CA ILE A 182 19.09 27.62 31.05
C ILE A 182 19.91 27.44 32.36
N PRO A 183 19.58 26.45 33.20
CA PRO A 183 20.34 26.15 34.42
C PRO A 183 21.83 25.83 34.16
N ALA A 184 22.72 26.23 35.06
CA ALA A 184 24.17 25.99 34.94
C ALA A 184 24.53 24.50 34.75
N ARG A 185 23.75 23.59 35.37
CA ARG A 185 23.88 22.13 35.19
C ARG A 185 23.59 21.67 33.75
N VAL A 186 22.62 22.28 33.09
CA VAL A 186 22.24 22.00 31.69
C VAL A 186 23.35 22.49 30.78
N ALA A 187 23.81 23.73 30.97
CA ALA A 187 24.92 24.29 30.21
C ALA A 187 26.22 23.46 30.37
N SER A 188 26.52 23.00 31.59
CA SER A 188 27.66 22.11 31.85
C SER A 188 27.53 20.78 31.12
N TYR A 189 26.35 20.15 31.16
CA TYR A 189 26.09 18.90 30.46
C TYR A 189 26.21 19.05 28.93
N ILE A 190 25.65 20.11 28.35
CA ILE A 190 25.78 20.37 26.90
C ILE A 190 27.25 20.55 26.50
N ARG A 191 28.04 21.30 27.28
CA ARG A 191 29.49 21.47 27.02
C ARG A 191 30.26 20.16 27.09
N LYS A 192 29.81 19.19 27.90
CA LYS A 192 30.39 17.84 27.96
C LYS A 192 30.02 16.98 26.75
N LEU A 193 28.81 17.13 26.20
CA LEU A 193 28.37 16.37 25.03
C LEU A 193 29.10 16.76 23.74
N LEU A 194 29.42 18.04 23.54
CA LEU A 194 30.08 18.53 22.33
C LEU A 194 31.38 17.78 21.96
N PRO A 195 32.38 17.61 22.86
CA PRO A 195 33.57 16.83 22.54
C PRO A 195 33.27 15.33 22.36
N MET A 196 32.24 14.79 23.02
CA MET A 196 31.83 13.39 22.87
C MET A 196 31.22 13.11 21.48
N LEU A 197 30.57 14.08 20.86
CA LEU A 197 30.09 13.96 19.48
C LEU A 197 31.27 13.82 18.50
N GLU A 198 32.39 14.52 18.74
CA GLU A 198 33.60 14.37 17.93
C GLU A 198 34.31 13.04 18.18
N GLU A 199 34.28 12.50 19.40
CA GLU A 199 34.74 11.14 19.67
C GLU A 199 33.90 10.11 18.91
N LEU A 200 32.56 10.23 18.94
CA LEU A 200 31.67 9.36 18.17
C LEU A 200 31.92 9.48 16.67
N ARG A 201 32.21 10.68 16.16
CA ARG A 201 32.56 10.88 14.76
C ARG A 201 33.80 10.08 14.36
N LYS A 202 34.84 10.08 15.19
CA LYS A 202 36.09 9.32 14.96
C LYS A 202 35.85 7.81 14.94
N LEU A 203 34.95 7.32 15.79
CA LEU A 203 34.60 5.90 15.87
C LEU A 203 33.65 5.47 14.75
N GLY A 204 32.87 6.41 14.19
CA GLY A 204 31.75 6.15 13.30
C GLY A 204 32.10 5.27 12.10
N ASP A 205 33.19 5.57 11.39
CA ASP A 205 33.55 4.79 10.19
C ASP A 205 33.80 3.31 10.49
N THR A 206 34.53 3.03 11.57
CA THR A 206 34.86 1.67 12.00
C THR A 206 33.64 0.97 12.59
N GLN A 207 32.93 1.60 13.50
CA GLN A 207 31.80 0.97 14.19
C GLN A 207 30.60 0.76 13.27
N ILE A 208 30.32 1.68 12.34
CA ILE A 208 29.30 1.48 11.31
C ILE A 208 29.66 0.29 10.43
N ALA A 209 30.93 0.15 10.02
CA ALA A 209 31.36 -1.01 9.23
C ALA A 209 31.19 -2.34 9.98
N LEU A 210 31.54 -2.37 11.28
CA LEU A 210 31.34 -3.54 12.13
C LEU A 210 29.85 -3.87 12.29
N ALA A 211 29.01 -2.85 12.51
CA ALA A 211 27.56 -3.03 12.60
C ALA A 211 26.96 -3.61 11.31
N PHE A 212 27.39 -3.14 10.13
CA PHE A 212 26.98 -3.74 8.86
C PHE A 212 27.45 -5.19 8.73
N LYS A 213 28.68 -5.50 9.14
CA LYS A 213 29.22 -6.87 9.16
C LYS A 213 28.40 -7.80 10.06
N ASP A 214 28.00 -7.34 11.25
CA ASP A 214 27.19 -8.13 12.17
C ASP A 214 25.75 -8.30 11.67
N LEU A 215 25.16 -7.25 11.08
CA LEU A 215 23.83 -7.33 10.46
C LEU A 215 23.82 -8.31 9.28
N MET A 216 24.86 -8.30 8.45
CA MET A 216 25.04 -9.27 7.36
C MET A 216 25.24 -10.69 7.89
N ARG A 217 25.97 -10.88 9.00
CA ARG A 217 26.10 -12.21 9.64
C ARG A 217 24.75 -12.75 10.09
N LEU A 218 23.89 -11.92 10.68
CA LEU A 218 22.54 -12.31 11.07
C LEU A 218 21.67 -12.63 9.84
N LEU A 219 21.78 -11.83 8.78
CA LEU A 219 21.08 -12.08 7.52
C LEU A 219 21.48 -13.44 6.92
N GLU A 220 22.77 -13.75 6.83
CA GLU A 220 23.25 -15.04 6.34
C GLU A 220 22.82 -16.19 7.24
N ARG A 221 22.83 -16.01 8.56
CA ARG A 221 22.33 -17.01 9.50
C ARG A 221 20.87 -17.34 9.25
N VAL A 222 20.01 -16.33 9.05
CA VAL A 222 18.59 -16.55 8.72
C VAL A 222 18.42 -17.16 7.32
N ARG A 223 19.20 -16.71 6.32
CA ARG A 223 19.20 -17.29 4.96
C ARG A 223 19.62 -18.76 4.93
N GLY A 224 20.52 -19.18 5.83
CA GLY A 224 20.93 -20.58 5.95
C GLY A 224 19.75 -21.52 6.26
N HIS A 225 18.70 -21.01 6.92
CA HIS A 225 17.48 -21.76 7.23
C HIS A 225 16.38 -21.63 6.15
N LEU A 226 16.72 -21.08 4.98
CA LEU A 226 15.84 -20.96 3.82
C LEU A 226 15.74 -22.28 3.01
N VAL A 227 16.28 -23.40 3.54
CA VAL A 227 16.40 -24.71 2.86
C VAL A 227 15.66 -25.86 3.56
N GLU A 228 15.17 -25.72 4.80
CA GLU A 228 14.49 -26.84 5.50
C GLU A 228 12.95 -26.77 5.49
N GLY A 229 12.36 -25.94 4.63
CA GLY A 229 10.93 -25.87 4.43
C GLY A 229 10.58 -25.57 2.99
N THR A 230 10.28 -26.62 2.21
CA THR A 230 9.74 -26.60 0.84
C THR A 230 10.63 -26.04 -0.27
N TRP A 231 11.54 -26.90 -0.74
CA TRP A 231 11.76 -27.09 -2.18
C TRP A 231 11.42 -28.54 -2.49
N ALA A 232 10.51 -28.75 -3.42
CA ALA A 232 10.32 -29.98 -4.19
C ALA A 232 11.14 -31.21 -3.75
N ASP A 233 10.60 -32.04 -2.87
CA ASP A 233 11.07 -33.42 -2.72
C ASP A 233 9.88 -34.38 -2.63
N VAL A 234 9.28 -34.64 -3.79
CA VAL A 234 8.82 -35.99 -4.14
C VAL A 234 9.25 -36.24 -5.59
N LYS A 235 10.40 -36.89 -5.74
CA LYS A 235 10.69 -37.69 -6.93
C LYS A 235 9.95 -39.02 -6.79
N VAL A 236 8.87 -39.23 -7.57
CA VAL A 236 8.45 -40.56 -7.99
C VAL A 236 7.86 -40.48 -9.41
N GLY A 237 8.47 -41.18 -10.36
CA GLY A 237 7.82 -41.67 -11.58
C GLY A 237 7.73 -40.69 -12.76
N GLY A 238 8.31 -41.08 -13.90
CA GLY A 238 8.30 -40.29 -15.13
C GLY A 238 6.91 -40.03 -15.71
N GLY A 239 6.73 -38.82 -16.25
CA GLY A 239 5.53 -38.41 -16.97
C GLY A 239 5.19 -36.95 -16.73
N THR A 240 5.49 -36.09 -17.70
CA THR A 240 5.08 -34.69 -17.74
C THR A 240 3.56 -34.57 -17.59
N THR A 241 3.06 -33.87 -16.58
CA THR A 241 1.73 -33.23 -16.63
C THR A 241 1.76 -31.88 -15.93
N ARG A 242 1.57 -30.85 -16.77
CA ARG A 242 1.38 -29.42 -16.55
C ARG A 242 0.85 -29.00 -15.18
N THR A 243 1.61 -28.19 -14.45
CA THR A 243 1.11 -27.28 -13.41
C THR A 243 0.83 -25.90 -14.00
N MET A 244 -0.30 -25.80 -14.71
CA MET A 244 -0.95 -24.54 -15.12
C MET A 244 -1.93 -24.12 -14.01
N THR A 245 -1.47 -23.51 -12.90
CA THR A 245 -2.47 -23.05 -11.91
C THR A 245 -2.07 -21.84 -11.08
N GLU A 246 -0.80 -21.68 -10.68
CA GLU A 246 -0.44 -20.52 -9.82
C GLU A 246 0.10 -19.34 -10.64
N GLU A 247 1.00 -19.55 -11.60
CA GLU A 247 1.46 -18.48 -12.50
C GLU A 247 0.33 -17.94 -13.41
N ALA A 248 -0.61 -18.81 -13.83
CA ALA A 248 -1.78 -18.41 -14.61
C ALA A 248 -2.78 -17.60 -13.76
N ARG A 249 -2.98 -17.98 -12.49
CA ARG A 249 -3.80 -17.22 -11.53
C ARG A 249 -3.19 -15.85 -11.24
N LEU A 250 -1.87 -15.79 -11.09
CA LEU A 250 -1.13 -14.58 -10.78
C LEU A 250 -1.03 -13.63 -11.99
N ALA A 251 -0.78 -14.12 -13.20
CA ALA A 251 -0.87 -13.33 -14.44
C ALA A 251 -2.29 -12.76 -14.67
N HIS A 252 -3.33 -13.55 -14.37
CA HIS A 252 -4.72 -13.12 -14.42
C HIS A 252 -5.02 -11.96 -13.45
N LEU A 253 -4.57 -12.06 -12.19
CA LEU A 253 -4.68 -10.98 -11.20
C LEU A 253 -3.94 -9.69 -11.61
N ALA A 254 -2.81 -9.80 -12.33
CA ALA A 254 -2.04 -8.67 -12.85
C ALA A 254 -2.75 -7.96 -14.01
N GLU A 255 -3.31 -8.75 -14.93
CA GLU A 255 -4.10 -8.28 -16.07
C GLU A 255 -5.32 -7.49 -15.59
N GLU A 256 -5.91 -7.89 -14.47
CA GLU A 256 -7.11 -7.30 -13.87
C GLU A 256 -6.90 -5.98 -13.12
N THR A 257 -5.67 -5.48 -13.04
CA THR A 257 -5.37 -4.11 -12.54
C THR A 257 -5.00 -3.14 -13.66
N LYS A 258 -4.82 -3.63 -14.89
CA LYS A 258 -4.64 -2.79 -16.06
C LYS A 258 -6.00 -2.33 -16.55
N SER A 259 -6.11 -1.04 -16.86
CA SER A 259 -7.32 -0.50 -17.48
C SER A 259 -7.72 -1.37 -18.67
N LEU A 260 -8.93 -1.92 -18.59
CA LEU A 260 -9.55 -2.62 -19.71
C LEU A 260 -10.24 -1.62 -20.65
N GLY A 261 -10.00 -0.31 -20.49
CA GLY A 261 -10.60 0.75 -21.29
C GLY A 261 -12.07 1.01 -20.96
N HIS A 262 -12.56 0.54 -19.81
CA HIS A 262 -13.92 0.82 -19.31
C HIS A 262 -14.02 2.25 -18.76
N LYS A 263 -13.55 3.25 -19.51
CA LYS A 263 -13.49 4.63 -19.03
C LYS A 263 -14.89 5.17 -18.69
N PRO A 264 -15.02 6.00 -17.65
CA PRO A 264 -16.28 6.67 -17.30
C PRO A 264 -16.90 7.42 -18.48
N MET A 265 -18.20 7.27 -18.68
CA MET A 265 -18.97 8.09 -19.62
C MET A 265 -19.05 9.54 -19.18
N THR A 266 -19.12 10.44 -20.17
CA THR A 266 -19.43 11.86 -19.97
C THR A 266 -20.88 12.16 -20.33
N LYS A 267 -21.31 13.41 -20.17
CA LYS A 267 -22.70 13.79 -20.50
C LYS A 267 -23.00 13.64 -21.99
N GLU A 268 -21.99 13.77 -22.83
CA GLU A 268 -22.07 13.66 -24.28
C GLU A 268 -22.35 12.23 -24.75
N ASP A 269 -21.97 11.23 -23.95
CA ASP A 269 -22.24 9.81 -24.23
C ASP A 269 -23.68 9.40 -23.86
N TYR A 270 -24.40 10.24 -23.11
CA TYR A 270 -25.74 9.94 -22.61
C TYR A 270 -26.83 10.46 -23.53
N VAL A 271 -27.68 9.55 -23.99
CA VAL A 271 -28.92 9.88 -24.71
C VAL A 271 -30.11 9.50 -23.85
N HIS A 272 -30.88 10.51 -23.45
CA HIS A 272 -32.07 10.32 -22.65
C HIS A 272 -33.18 9.60 -23.44
N LYS A 273 -33.94 8.74 -22.75
CA LYS A 273 -35.15 8.10 -23.27
C LYS A 273 -36.34 8.54 -22.42
N GLU A 274 -37.33 9.13 -23.07
CA GLU A 274 -38.57 9.56 -22.43
C GLU A 274 -39.28 8.39 -21.73
N GLY A 275 -39.79 8.64 -20.51
CA GLY A 275 -40.41 7.62 -19.66
C GLY A 275 -39.44 6.77 -18.82
N TRP A 276 -38.13 7.05 -18.90
CA TRP A 276 -37.10 6.49 -18.04
C TRP A 276 -36.45 7.61 -17.20
N PRO A 277 -35.82 7.28 -16.05
CA PRO A 277 -35.13 8.28 -15.23
C PRO A 277 -34.12 9.10 -16.04
N ASP A 278 -34.12 10.43 -15.88
CA ASP A 278 -33.13 11.29 -16.52
C ASP A 278 -31.83 11.32 -15.72
N LEU A 279 -30.79 10.68 -16.26
CA LEU A 279 -29.51 10.58 -15.56
C LEU A 279 -28.76 11.93 -15.47
N ARG A 280 -29.19 12.96 -16.21
CA ARG A 280 -28.62 14.31 -16.16
C ARG A 280 -28.96 15.06 -14.89
N GLU A 281 -29.99 14.62 -14.17
CA GLU A 281 -30.39 15.19 -12.87
C GLU A 281 -29.41 14.84 -11.75
N PHE A 282 -28.55 13.84 -11.98
CA PHE A 282 -27.52 13.41 -11.03
C PHE A 282 -26.16 14.01 -11.39
N LYS A 283 -25.27 14.12 -10.40
CA LYS A 283 -23.85 14.38 -10.67
C LYS A 283 -23.31 13.26 -11.56
N VAL A 284 -22.46 13.63 -12.53
CA VAL A 284 -21.90 12.68 -13.51
C VAL A 284 -21.30 11.46 -12.80
N GLY A 285 -20.43 11.66 -11.80
CA GLY A 285 -19.81 10.56 -11.05
C GLY A 285 -20.77 9.68 -10.23
N GLU A 286 -22.02 10.09 -10.05
CA GLU A 286 -23.03 9.33 -9.29
C GLU A 286 -24.00 8.52 -10.17
N ALA A 287 -24.06 8.80 -11.48
CA ALA A 287 -24.95 8.12 -12.42
C ALA A 287 -24.26 7.85 -13.76
N ILE A 288 -24.19 8.84 -14.66
CA ILE A 288 -23.66 8.68 -16.03
C ILE A 288 -22.23 8.12 -16.03
N GLY A 289 -21.33 8.74 -15.28
CA GLY A 289 -19.92 8.33 -15.16
C GLY A 289 -19.69 7.01 -14.43
N THR A 290 -20.75 6.37 -13.91
CA THR A 290 -20.63 5.00 -13.38
C THR A 290 -20.67 3.95 -14.49
N PHE A 291 -21.03 4.35 -15.71
CA PHE A 291 -21.05 3.48 -16.88
C PHE A 291 -19.83 3.67 -17.77
N SER A 292 -19.44 2.60 -18.45
CA SER A 292 -18.27 2.53 -19.31
C SER A 292 -18.59 2.97 -20.74
N VAL A 293 -17.81 3.90 -21.30
CA VAL A 293 -17.91 4.37 -22.70
C VAL A 293 -17.88 3.27 -23.77
N LYS A 294 -17.33 2.09 -23.45
CA LYS A 294 -17.23 0.96 -24.40
C LYS A 294 -18.57 0.44 -24.91
N THR A 295 -19.66 0.67 -24.20
CA THR A 295 -20.96 0.18 -24.60
C THR A 295 -22.02 1.19 -24.20
N PRO A 296 -22.85 1.68 -25.15
CA PRO A 296 -23.96 2.56 -24.82
C PRO A 296 -24.86 1.94 -23.75
N ILE A 297 -25.32 2.76 -22.82
CA ILE A 297 -26.30 2.31 -21.84
C ILE A 297 -27.65 2.12 -22.50
N LYS A 298 -28.46 1.21 -21.96
CA LYS A 298 -29.77 0.84 -22.47
C LYS A 298 -30.83 1.15 -21.44
N ALA A 299 -31.86 1.88 -21.85
CA ALA A 299 -33.07 2.00 -21.08
C ALA A 299 -33.89 0.71 -21.20
N ILE A 300 -34.10 0.00 -20.09
CA ILE A 300 -34.80 -1.28 -20.04
C ILE A 300 -36.01 -1.24 -19.10
N THR A 301 -37.01 -2.08 -19.39
CA THR A 301 -38.09 -2.38 -18.45
C THR A 301 -37.79 -3.69 -17.77
N ARG A 302 -37.72 -3.70 -16.43
CA ARG A 302 -37.59 -4.92 -15.63
C ARG A 302 -38.97 -5.35 -15.14
N THR A 303 -39.48 -6.40 -15.75
CA THR A 303 -40.84 -6.93 -15.58
C THR A 303 -40.98 -7.79 -14.31
N PRO A 304 -42.21 -7.98 -13.81
CA PRO A 304 -42.48 -8.83 -12.65
C PRO A 304 -41.91 -10.25 -12.78
N GLY A 305 -41.38 -10.77 -11.67
CA GLY A 305 -40.77 -12.10 -11.58
C GLY A 305 -39.29 -12.13 -11.92
N GLU A 306 -38.75 -11.13 -12.63
CA GLU A 306 -37.33 -11.04 -12.94
C GLU A 306 -36.49 -10.79 -11.69
N VAL A 307 -35.30 -11.38 -11.64
CA VAL A 307 -34.44 -11.38 -10.45
C VAL A 307 -33.59 -10.11 -10.41
N MET A 308 -33.50 -9.50 -9.24
CA MET A 308 -32.56 -8.42 -8.96
C MET A 308 -31.78 -8.72 -7.69
N ILE A 309 -30.47 -8.50 -7.75
CA ILE A 309 -29.52 -8.74 -6.67
C ILE A 309 -28.69 -7.48 -6.44
N ARG A 310 -28.45 -7.16 -5.17
CA ARG A 310 -27.59 -6.05 -4.75
C ARG A 310 -26.73 -6.49 -3.59
N VAL A 311 -25.42 -6.26 -3.70
CA VAL A 311 -24.52 -6.42 -2.56
C VAL A 311 -24.66 -5.19 -1.65
N VAL A 312 -24.81 -5.43 -0.36
CA VAL A 312 -25.03 -4.38 0.66
C VAL A 312 -23.90 -4.42 1.69
N ASP A 313 -23.63 -3.27 2.29
CA ASP A 313 -22.60 -3.17 3.31
C ASP A 313 -23.01 -3.98 4.55
N SER A 314 -22.16 -4.94 4.93
CA SER A 314 -22.40 -5.81 6.08
C SER A 314 -22.54 -5.04 7.40
N ARG A 315 -21.98 -3.82 7.48
CA ARG A 315 -22.10 -2.91 8.64
C ARG A 315 -23.53 -2.38 8.85
N ARG A 316 -24.44 -2.56 7.88
CA ARG A 316 -25.81 -2.03 7.89
C ARG A 316 -26.87 -3.10 7.62
N LEU A 317 -26.55 -4.35 7.92
CA LEU A 317 -27.37 -5.54 7.65
C LEU A 317 -28.78 -5.52 8.23
N ASP A 318 -28.93 -4.91 9.39
CA ASP A 318 -30.16 -4.76 10.17
C ASP A 318 -31.01 -3.55 9.71
N LYS A 319 -30.57 -2.81 8.68
CA LYS A 319 -31.14 -1.54 8.26
C LYS A 319 -31.77 -1.65 6.85
N PRO A 320 -33.03 -2.14 6.73
CA PRO A 320 -33.65 -2.45 5.44
C PRO A 320 -33.78 -1.23 4.50
N TRP A 321 -33.80 -0.01 5.04
CA TRP A 321 -33.82 1.23 4.25
C TRP A 321 -32.53 1.49 3.45
N THR A 322 -31.46 0.71 3.68
CA THR A 322 -30.20 0.81 2.93
C THR A 322 -30.17 -0.09 1.68
N ILE A 323 -31.14 -1.00 1.57
CA ILE A 323 -31.27 -1.94 0.45
C ILE A 323 -31.73 -1.25 -0.84
N PRO A 324 -32.70 -0.31 -0.84
CA PRO A 324 -33.11 0.45 -2.03
C PRO A 324 -32.03 1.49 -2.41
N GLY A 325 -30.90 1.02 -2.93
CA GLY A 325 -29.85 1.88 -3.46
C GLY A 325 -29.70 1.74 -4.98
N LYS A 326 -28.91 2.64 -5.57
CA LYS A 326 -28.89 2.89 -7.01
C LYS A 326 -28.45 1.71 -7.88
N PHE A 327 -27.63 0.80 -7.38
CA PHE A 327 -26.93 -0.21 -8.21
C PHE A 327 -27.39 -1.64 -7.91
N TRP A 328 -27.81 -2.36 -8.95
CA TRP A 328 -28.29 -3.74 -8.90
C TRP A 328 -27.70 -4.57 -10.05
N ALA A 329 -27.84 -5.89 -9.99
CA ALA A 329 -27.40 -6.84 -11.00
C ALA A 329 -28.35 -8.05 -11.08
N ASP A 330 -28.28 -8.83 -12.16
CA ASP A 330 -29.12 -10.03 -12.34
C ASP A 330 -28.61 -11.21 -11.52
N LYS A 331 -27.30 -11.24 -11.25
CA LYS A 331 -26.59 -12.37 -10.64
C LYS A 331 -25.66 -11.85 -9.55
N LEU A 332 -25.56 -12.62 -8.47
CA LEU A 332 -24.53 -12.39 -7.46
C LEU A 332 -23.18 -12.73 -8.10
N ALA A 333 -22.18 -11.90 -7.85
CA ALA A 333 -20.81 -12.20 -8.28
C ALA A 333 -20.35 -13.57 -7.75
N PRO A 334 -19.52 -14.31 -8.51
CA PRO A 334 -19.12 -15.67 -8.14
C PRO A 334 -18.35 -15.70 -6.81
N ASN A 335 -17.60 -14.65 -6.52
CA ASN A 335 -16.83 -14.49 -5.30
C ASN A 335 -16.60 -13.00 -5.02
N GLY A 336 -16.00 -12.71 -3.87
CA GLY A 336 -15.87 -11.35 -3.41
C GLY A 336 -14.76 -10.56 -4.14
N PHE A 337 -13.71 -11.25 -4.58
CA PHE A 337 -12.66 -10.65 -5.40
C PHE A 337 -13.21 -10.15 -6.75
N TRP A 338 -13.98 -10.99 -7.44
CA TRP A 338 -14.61 -10.67 -8.74
C TRP A 338 -15.53 -9.47 -8.61
N TRP A 339 -16.39 -9.49 -7.60
CA TRP A 339 -17.29 -8.37 -7.29
C TRP A 339 -16.51 -7.06 -7.15
N ARG A 340 -15.42 -7.11 -6.39
CA ARG A 340 -14.63 -5.92 -6.09
C ARG A 340 -14.00 -5.31 -7.35
N ILE A 341 -13.39 -6.14 -8.17
CA ILE A 341 -12.65 -5.74 -9.36
C ILE A 341 -13.59 -5.39 -10.53
N ARG A 342 -14.53 -6.27 -10.86
CA ARG A 342 -15.39 -6.16 -12.04
C ARG A 342 -16.63 -5.31 -11.82
N SER A 343 -17.09 -5.20 -10.57
CA SER A 343 -18.14 -4.23 -10.20
C SER A 343 -17.60 -2.91 -9.67
N ALA A 344 -16.29 -2.69 -9.70
CA ALA A 344 -15.61 -1.43 -9.35
C ALA A 344 -16.04 -0.82 -8.00
N ILE A 345 -16.10 -1.64 -6.95
CA ILE A 345 -16.58 -1.19 -5.64
C ILE A 345 -15.42 -0.77 -4.74
N LYS A 346 -15.31 0.51 -4.40
CA LYS A 346 -14.26 0.99 -3.47
C LYS A 346 -14.30 0.31 -2.11
N HIS A 347 -13.14 0.13 -1.48
CA HIS A 347 -13.06 -0.60 -0.20
C HIS A 347 -13.90 0.08 0.89
N ALA A 348 -13.80 1.41 1.01
CA ALA A 348 -14.53 2.20 1.99
C ALA A 348 -16.07 2.12 1.84
N TRP A 349 -16.57 1.90 0.62
CA TRP A 349 -18.01 1.95 0.32
C TRP A 349 -18.79 0.77 0.85
N SER A 350 -18.16 -0.40 0.96
CA SER A 350 -18.84 -1.59 1.43
C SER A 350 -17.86 -2.60 1.99
N MET A 351 -18.07 -2.96 3.25
CA MET A 351 -17.41 -4.09 3.87
C MET A 351 -18.14 -5.35 3.46
N ASN A 352 -17.45 -6.19 2.70
CA ASN A 352 -17.99 -7.40 2.13
C ASN A 352 -18.73 -8.23 3.16
N GLY A 353 -19.84 -8.84 2.75
CA GLY A 353 -20.39 -9.92 3.55
C GLY A 353 -21.87 -10.13 3.40
N SER A 354 -22.60 -9.32 2.65
CA SER A 354 -24.05 -9.53 2.49
C SER A 354 -24.64 -9.03 1.18
N TYR A 355 -25.74 -9.64 0.78
CA TYR A 355 -26.48 -9.28 -0.42
C TYR A 355 -27.98 -9.38 -0.18
N ALA A 356 -28.75 -8.55 -0.87
CA ALA A 356 -30.18 -8.66 -1.00
C ALA A 356 -30.53 -9.27 -2.35
N LYS A 357 -31.52 -10.14 -2.38
CA LYS A 357 -32.07 -10.73 -3.60
C LYS A 357 -33.58 -10.59 -3.57
N MET A 358 -34.14 -10.16 -4.69
CA MET A 358 -35.58 -10.09 -4.88
C MET A 358 -35.97 -10.58 -6.27
N LYS A 359 -37.25 -10.88 -6.44
CA LYS A 359 -37.91 -10.86 -7.74
C LYS A 359 -38.72 -9.58 -7.80
N VAL A 360 -38.76 -8.92 -8.96
CA VAL A 360 -39.63 -7.75 -9.14
C VAL A 360 -41.07 -8.19 -8.81
N PRO A 361 -41.75 -7.52 -7.88
CA PRO A 361 -43.07 -7.94 -7.45
C PRO A 361 -44.10 -7.71 -8.56
N THR A 362 -45.19 -8.47 -8.55
CA THR A 362 -46.34 -8.16 -9.41
C THR A 362 -47.11 -6.99 -8.82
N ARG A 363 -47.91 -6.32 -9.65
CA ARG A 363 -48.80 -5.24 -9.20
C ARG A 363 -49.73 -5.71 -8.09
N GLU A 364 -50.37 -6.87 -8.28
CA GLU A 364 -51.31 -7.44 -7.31
C GLU A 364 -50.64 -7.76 -5.98
N ALA A 365 -49.37 -8.18 -5.99
CA ALA A 365 -48.62 -8.44 -4.78
C ALA A 365 -48.33 -7.14 -4.00
N MET A 366 -47.95 -6.07 -4.69
CA MET A 366 -47.72 -4.76 -4.07
C MET A 366 -49.01 -4.16 -3.51
N GLU A 367 -50.09 -4.21 -4.27
CA GLU A 367 -51.40 -3.68 -3.85
C GLU A 367 -51.95 -4.43 -2.63
N LYS A 368 -51.74 -5.74 -2.51
CA LYS A 368 -52.08 -6.52 -1.31
C LYS A 368 -51.38 -6.03 -0.03
N LEU A 369 -50.23 -5.36 -0.17
CA LEU A 369 -49.52 -4.74 0.95
C LEU A 369 -49.92 -3.27 1.16
N GLY A 370 -50.89 -2.76 0.42
CA GLY A 370 -51.32 -1.36 0.47
C GLY A 370 -50.36 -0.39 -0.21
N ILE A 371 -49.42 -0.88 -1.03
CA ILE A 371 -48.50 -0.04 -1.79
C ILE A 371 -49.25 0.51 -3.00
N LYS A 372 -49.19 1.83 -3.21
CA LYS A 372 -49.80 2.48 -4.37
C LYS A 372 -48.96 2.22 -5.62
N VAL A 373 -49.57 1.68 -6.66
CA VAL A 373 -48.92 1.36 -7.95
C VAL A 373 -49.62 2.11 -9.08
N PRO A 374 -48.90 2.71 -10.05
CA PRO A 374 -49.50 3.32 -11.24
C PRO A 374 -50.35 2.33 -12.05
N ASP A 375 -51.40 2.82 -12.71
CA ASP A 375 -52.36 1.97 -13.43
C ASP A 375 -51.77 1.29 -14.67
N ASP A 376 -50.80 1.93 -15.29
CA ASP A 376 -50.06 1.47 -16.47
C ASP A 376 -48.74 0.78 -16.10
N TRP A 377 -48.53 0.46 -14.83
CA TRP A 377 -47.28 -0.14 -14.37
C TRP A 377 -47.09 -1.55 -14.93
N ASP A 378 -46.06 -1.73 -15.76
CA ASP A 378 -45.66 -2.98 -16.40
C ASP A 378 -44.26 -3.46 -15.93
N GLY A 379 -43.61 -2.69 -15.06
CA GLY A 379 -42.28 -3.00 -14.53
C GLY A 379 -41.46 -1.78 -14.15
N MET A 380 -40.27 -2.02 -13.62
CA MET A 380 -39.32 -0.97 -13.24
C MET A 380 -38.62 -0.38 -14.47
N ARG A 381 -38.38 0.94 -14.46
CA ARG A 381 -37.65 1.66 -15.52
C ARG A 381 -36.20 1.87 -15.10
N LEU A 382 -35.27 1.14 -15.73
CA LEU A 382 -33.87 1.07 -15.31
C LEU A 382 -32.92 1.44 -16.46
N TRP A 383 -31.70 1.81 -16.10
CA TRP A 383 -30.59 1.92 -17.06
C TRP A 383 -29.62 0.76 -16.88
N GLU A 384 -29.45 -0.04 -17.93
CA GLU A 384 -28.49 -1.13 -18.01
C GLU A 384 -27.22 -0.65 -18.69
N GLY A 385 -26.06 -1.04 -18.15
CA GLY A 385 -24.80 -0.77 -18.82
C GLY A 385 -23.63 -1.46 -18.15
N ARG A 386 -22.47 -1.43 -18.83
CA ARG A 386 -21.22 -1.92 -18.24
C ARG A 386 -20.67 -0.91 -17.26
N ILE A 387 -20.12 -1.39 -16.16
CA ILE A 387 -19.55 -0.58 -15.08
C ILE A 387 -18.24 0.08 -15.54
N ALA A 388 -18.07 1.36 -15.23
CA ALA A 388 -16.82 2.08 -15.45
C ALA A 388 -15.71 1.63 -14.50
N GLU A 389 -14.47 1.72 -14.96
CA GLU A 389 -13.29 1.57 -14.12
C GLU A 389 -13.16 2.74 -13.14
N GLN A 390 -12.65 2.45 -11.94
CA GLN A 390 -12.54 3.43 -10.85
C GLN A 390 -11.26 3.23 -10.06
N TRP A 391 -10.71 4.33 -9.55
CA TRP A 391 -9.56 4.29 -8.65
C TRP A 391 -10.03 4.20 -7.19
N ASP A 392 -9.55 3.22 -6.44
CA ASP A 392 -9.87 3.02 -5.03
C ASP A 392 -8.89 3.78 -4.14
N ASP A 393 -9.12 5.08 -3.97
CA ASP A 393 -8.31 6.03 -3.20
C ASP A 393 -9.06 6.63 -2.00
N GLU A 394 -10.25 6.12 -1.71
CA GLU A 394 -11.16 6.78 -0.79
C GLU A 394 -11.04 6.24 0.63
N GLY A 395 -10.66 7.12 1.56
CA GLY A 395 -10.54 6.80 2.98
C GLY A 395 -9.24 6.08 3.36
N ALA A 396 -9.03 5.88 4.66
CA ALA A 396 -7.81 5.24 5.18
C ALA A 396 -7.69 3.76 4.81
N GLU A 397 -8.77 3.13 4.36
CA GLU A 397 -8.85 1.71 3.98
C GLU A 397 -8.76 1.49 2.46
N ALA A 398 -8.48 2.56 1.69
CA ALA A 398 -8.34 2.52 0.24
C ALA A 398 -7.27 1.50 -0.20
N THR A 399 -7.58 0.69 -1.22
CA THR A 399 -6.61 -0.31 -1.72
C THR A 399 -5.59 0.30 -2.70
N MET A 400 -5.78 1.56 -3.10
CA MET A 400 -4.96 2.30 -4.05
C MET A 400 -4.81 1.58 -5.39
N ARG A 401 -5.87 0.93 -5.86
CA ARG A 401 -5.87 0.11 -7.08
C ARG A 401 -6.89 0.62 -8.09
N LEU A 402 -6.62 0.35 -9.36
CA LEU A 402 -7.63 0.45 -10.40
C LEU A 402 -8.55 -0.76 -10.30
N LEU A 403 -9.83 -0.51 -10.07
CA LEU A 403 -10.88 -1.48 -10.21
C LEU A 403 -11.39 -1.38 -11.65
N VAL A 404 -11.15 -2.40 -12.46
CA VAL A 404 -11.28 -2.29 -13.94
C VAL A 404 -12.72 -2.29 -14.45
N GLY A 405 -13.70 -2.58 -13.59
CA GLY A 405 -15.11 -2.57 -13.96
C GLY A 405 -15.45 -3.59 -15.04
N GLY A 406 -16.48 -3.28 -15.83
CA GLY A 406 -16.87 -4.04 -17.01
C GLY A 406 -18.02 -5.02 -16.82
N ASP A 407 -18.37 -5.39 -15.58
CA ASP A 407 -19.59 -6.17 -15.33
C ASP A 407 -20.83 -5.34 -15.66
N LEU A 408 -21.96 -6.02 -15.86
CA LEU A 408 -23.24 -5.39 -16.12
C LEU A 408 -23.86 -4.90 -14.81
N GLN A 409 -24.33 -3.65 -14.78
CA GLN A 409 -25.12 -3.11 -13.68
C GLN A 409 -26.44 -2.50 -14.18
N TYR A 410 -27.38 -2.41 -13.25
CA TYR A 410 -28.58 -1.58 -13.36
C TYR A 410 -28.45 -0.38 -12.46
N PHE A 411 -28.64 0.80 -13.04
CA PHE A 411 -28.93 2.01 -12.30
C PHE A 411 -30.44 2.14 -12.10
N VAL A 412 -30.84 2.31 -10.84
CA VAL A 412 -32.22 2.47 -10.40
C VAL A 412 -32.33 3.80 -9.69
N ASP A 413 -33.18 4.67 -10.21
CA ASP A 413 -33.69 5.81 -9.45
C ASP A 413 -35.01 5.41 -8.80
N PHE A 414 -34.99 5.24 -7.47
CA PHE A 414 -36.19 4.90 -6.69
C PHE A 414 -37.12 6.09 -6.45
N MET A 415 -36.75 7.30 -6.88
CA MET A 415 -37.65 8.46 -6.86
C MET A 415 -38.55 8.51 -8.11
N HIS A 416 -38.17 7.81 -9.18
CA HIS A 416 -38.98 7.67 -10.38
C HIS A 416 -40.28 6.91 -10.08
N GLU A 417 -41.40 7.37 -10.64
CA GLU A 417 -42.74 6.84 -10.37
C GLU A 417 -42.87 5.32 -10.61
N SER A 418 -42.25 4.80 -11.66
CA SER A 418 -42.27 3.36 -11.97
C SER A 418 -41.41 2.51 -11.02
N ASN A 419 -40.55 3.12 -10.21
CA ASN A 419 -39.61 2.42 -9.32
C ASN A 419 -39.96 2.61 -7.84
N ALA A 420 -40.60 3.72 -7.47
CA ALA A 420 -40.96 4.06 -6.10
C ALA A 420 -41.80 2.99 -5.37
N PRO A 421 -42.82 2.34 -5.99
CA PRO A 421 -43.56 1.26 -5.34
C PRO A 421 -42.68 0.08 -4.95
N VAL A 422 -41.69 -0.25 -5.78
CA VAL A 422 -40.76 -1.34 -5.51
C VAL A 422 -39.79 -0.96 -4.38
N ALA A 423 -39.47 0.32 -4.19
CA ALA A 423 -38.68 0.78 -3.05
C ALA A 423 -39.37 0.48 -1.72
N GLU A 424 -40.69 0.68 -1.64
CA GLU A 424 -41.50 0.36 -0.46
C GLU A 424 -41.60 -1.16 -0.23
N TRP A 425 -41.79 -1.93 -1.30
CA TRP A 425 -41.73 -3.38 -1.26
C TRP A 425 -40.41 -3.88 -0.69
N ILE A 426 -39.27 -3.35 -1.17
CA ILE A 426 -37.93 -3.74 -0.69
C ILE A 426 -37.80 -3.52 0.82
N LYS A 427 -38.25 -2.36 1.31
CA LYS A 427 -38.13 -2.00 2.75
C LYS A 427 -38.90 -2.95 3.66
N THR A 428 -39.95 -3.59 3.17
CA THR A 428 -40.85 -4.43 3.98
C THR A 428 -40.62 -5.92 3.76
N GLN A 429 -40.33 -6.35 2.53
CA GLN A 429 -40.29 -7.76 2.14
C GLN A 429 -38.88 -8.32 1.94
N VAL A 430 -37.87 -7.47 1.68
CA VAL A 430 -36.53 -7.94 1.30
C VAL A 430 -35.58 -7.85 2.49
N LYS A 431 -34.88 -8.97 2.76
CA LYS A 431 -33.85 -9.06 3.79
C LYS A 431 -32.50 -9.39 3.16
N ALA A 432 -31.44 -8.85 3.73
CA ALA A 432 -30.08 -9.19 3.32
C ALA A 432 -29.65 -10.54 3.90
N GLN A 433 -28.83 -11.27 3.16
CA GLN A 433 -28.27 -12.58 3.50
C GLN A 433 -26.75 -12.52 3.40
N ARG A 434 -26.05 -13.37 4.15
CA ARG A 434 -24.58 -13.44 4.10
C ARG A 434 -24.11 -13.99 2.75
N THR A 435 -23.06 -13.39 2.18
CA THR A 435 -22.45 -13.90 0.93
C THR A 435 -21.53 -15.11 1.18
N ASN A 436 -21.01 -15.26 2.40
CA ASN A 436 -20.01 -16.26 2.80
C ASN A 436 -18.70 -16.21 1.99
N TRP A 437 -18.42 -15.09 1.33
CA TRP A 437 -17.16 -14.90 0.61
C TRP A 437 -15.99 -14.78 1.58
N THR A 438 -14.93 -15.55 1.34
CA THR A 438 -13.71 -15.59 2.17
C THR A 438 -12.52 -14.92 1.48
N ASP A 439 -12.64 -14.62 0.19
CA ASP A 439 -11.60 -14.12 -0.72
C ASP A 439 -11.57 -12.60 -0.85
N VAL A 440 -12.24 -11.89 0.05
CA VAL A 440 -12.62 -10.50 -0.19
C VAL A 440 -11.60 -9.45 0.21
N ARG A 441 -10.43 -9.90 0.64
CA ARG A 441 -9.27 -9.04 0.80
C ARG A 441 -8.60 -8.96 -0.56
N LEU A 442 -8.70 -7.80 -1.18
CA LEU A 442 -7.77 -7.49 -2.26
C LEU A 442 -6.35 -7.54 -1.68
N PRO A 443 -5.40 -8.16 -2.39
CA PRO A 443 -4.01 -8.11 -1.99
C PRO A 443 -3.54 -6.63 -1.86
N ASP A 444 -2.46 -6.31 -1.16
CA ASP A 444 -1.97 -4.92 -1.06
C ASP A 444 -1.20 -4.52 -2.33
N GLN A 445 -1.00 -3.21 -2.61
CA GLN A 445 -0.37 -2.71 -3.86
C GLN A 445 0.95 -3.41 -4.23
N ALA A 446 1.64 -3.88 -3.22
CA ALA A 446 2.84 -4.69 -3.24
C ALA A 446 2.73 -5.92 -4.16
N GLU A 447 1.64 -6.69 -4.04
CA GLU A 447 1.40 -7.88 -4.87
C GLU A 447 1.01 -7.49 -6.31
N ALA A 448 0.15 -6.49 -6.55
CA ALA A 448 -0.25 -6.08 -7.91
C ALA A 448 0.91 -5.51 -8.76
N ARG A 449 1.85 -4.78 -8.14
CA ARG A 449 2.98 -4.15 -8.82
C ARG A 449 4.09 -5.15 -9.16
N ALA A 450 4.33 -6.13 -8.27
CA ALA A 450 5.15 -7.30 -8.55
C ALA A 450 4.60 -8.11 -9.74
N LEU A 451 3.28 -8.25 -9.81
CA LEU A 451 2.56 -8.98 -10.84
C LEU A 451 2.62 -8.30 -12.23
N PHE A 452 2.50 -6.96 -12.29
CA PHE A 452 2.67 -6.18 -13.52
C PHE A 452 4.09 -6.26 -14.10
N LEU A 453 5.10 -6.22 -13.23
CA LEU A 453 6.51 -6.25 -13.62
C LEU A 453 6.94 -7.65 -14.13
N ALA A 454 6.45 -8.71 -13.50
CA ALA A 454 6.69 -10.09 -13.95
C ALA A 454 6.09 -10.37 -15.35
N GLU A 455 4.90 -9.84 -15.64
CA GLU A 455 4.25 -9.96 -16.96
C GLU A 455 4.99 -9.16 -18.05
N ARG A 456 5.55 -8.01 -17.68
CA ARG A 456 6.38 -7.18 -18.58
C ARG A 456 7.69 -7.87 -18.92
N GLU A 457 8.37 -8.47 -17.94
CA GLU A 457 9.60 -9.25 -18.17
C GLU A 457 9.32 -10.52 -18.98
N ARG A 458 8.17 -11.18 -18.76
CA ARG A 458 7.75 -12.35 -19.54
C ARG A 458 7.39 -11.95 -20.99
N SER A 459 6.71 -10.82 -21.19
CA SER A 459 6.42 -10.26 -22.52
C SER A 459 7.67 -9.81 -23.25
N ASP A 460 8.63 -9.21 -22.55
CA ASP A 460 9.91 -8.79 -23.12
C ASP A 460 10.78 -10.00 -23.49
N LYS A 461 10.76 -11.08 -22.68
CA LYS A 461 11.37 -12.37 -23.04
C LYS A 461 10.69 -13.05 -24.24
N ILE A 462 9.37 -13.08 -24.30
CA ILE A 462 8.63 -13.62 -25.47
C ILE A 462 8.93 -12.79 -26.73
N ARG A 463 9.02 -11.47 -26.60
CA ARG A 463 9.38 -10.57 -27.69
C ARG A 463 10.83 -10.81 -28.14
N GLN A 464 11.76 -10.97 -27.20
CA GLN A 464 13.17 -11.30 -27.47
C GLN A 464 13.34 -12.70 -28.08
N GLU A 465 12.61 -13.71 -27.61
CA GLU A 465 12.60 -15.06 -28.18
C GLU A 465 11.97 -15.07 -29.58
N GLY A 466 10.93 -14.26 -29.80
CA GLY A 466 10.35 -14.04 -31.13
C GLY A 466 11.28 -13.29 -32.09
N TYR A 467 12.08 -12.34 -31.59
CA TYR A 467 13.15 -11.71 -32.37
C TYR A 467 14.31 -12.68 -32.64
N ALA A 468 14.70 -13.49 -31.66
CA ALA A 468 15.75 -14.49 -31.81
C ALA A 468 15.35 -15.61 -32.78
N ARG A 469 14.10 -16.09 -32.72
CA ARG A 469 13.57 -17.08 -33.69
C ARG A 469 13.46 -16.53 -35.10
N ARG A 470 13.12 -15.24 -35.28
CA ARG A 470 13.14 -14.58 -36.59
C ARG A 470 14.56 -14.39 -37.12
N ALA A 471 15.49 -13.97 -36.26
CA ALA A 471 16.91 -13.85 -36.62
C ALA A 471 17.55 -15.21 -36.99
N LEU A 472 17.19 -16.29 -36.28
CA LEU A 472 17.61 -17.65 -36.61
C LEU A 472 16.98 -18.18 -37.91
N ALA A 473 15.72 -17.80 -38.20
CA ALA A 473 15.06 -18.17 -39.45
C ALA A 473 15.63 -17.42 -40.67
N ASP A 474 16.03 -16.15 -40.52
CA ASP A 474 16.71 -15.39 -41.57
C ASP A 474 18.16 -15.85 -41.77
N GLY A 475 18.88 -16.16 -40.68
CA GLY A 475 20.24 -16.71 -40.77
C GLY A 475 20.29 -18.12 -41.39
N GLY A 476 19.27 -18.95 -41.13
CA GLY A 476 19.13 -20.28 -41.76
C GLY A 476 18.84 -20.20 -43.27
N LYS A 477 18.17 -19.15 -43.75
CA LYS A 477 17.97 -18.93 -45.19
C LYS A 477 19.27 -18.51 -45.89
N GLN A 478 20.06 -17.62 -45.29
CA GLN A 478 21.36 -17.20 -45.85
C GLN A 478 22.38 -18.34 -45.92
N SER A 479 22.42 -19.23 -44.91
CA SER A 479 23.36 -20.37 -44.93
C SER A 479 22.99 -21.46 -45.96
N THR A 480 21.75 -21.48 -46.47
CA THR A 480 21.32 -22.46 -47.48
C THR A 480 21.59 -21.95 -48.90
N GLU A 481 21.71 -20.63 -49.10
CA GLU A 481 22.08 -20.04 -50.39
C GLU A 481 23.60 -20.08 -50.65
N GLU A 482 24.44 -19.98 -49.62
CA GLU A 482 25.92 -20.08 -49.76
C GLU A 482 26.43 -21.52 -49.94
N GLN A 483 25.62 -22.56 -49.70
CA GLN A 483 25.99 -23.96 -49.95
C GLN A 483 25.55 -24.48 -51.32
N ASN A 484 24.89 -23.66 -52.14
CA ASN A 484 24.39 -24.02 -53.48
C ASN A 484 24.98 -23.14 -54.61
N GLN A 485 26.17 -22.57 -54.43
CA GLN A 485 26.94 -21.95 -55.51
C GLN A 485 28.25 -22.68 -55.78
#